data_AF-A0A1G0T7L6-F1
#
_entry.id   AF-A0A1G0T7L6-F1
#
_cell.length_a   1.000
_cell.length_b   1.000
_cell.length_c   1.000
_cell.angle_alpha   90.00
_cell.angle_beta   90.00
_cell.angle_gamma   90.00
#
_symmetry.space_group_name_H-M   'P 1'
#
loop_
_entity.id
_entity.type
_entity.pdbx_description
1 polymer ?
#
loop_
_entity_poly.entity_id
_entity_poly.type
_entity_poly.pdbx_seq_one_letter_code
_entity_poly.pdbx_strand_id
1 'polypeptide(L)'
;MLLAVILVNAVGFALKYFELDTFIILLGFRFHLGAVLPLLVVIKAEHLSLIKEAFLHPPLINFGKVILTFFLTALLFLSVLFLINKIEIGDPEYFYEFGLSSIVDYPIYLIWNSIQFIFLFFFFSLVNKSFKISFIVILVSSILIFAYEFIPIKKMIFNFESIAAFLLLCIILTLTIKFFNNIYLFIVLIFSTLWFSLLAFGTSSSVLVNLFFAARYTEWEGFFAADINISGFLIPASYFLILLSLLALLLIGKRKSA
;
A
#
# COMPACT_ATOMS: atom_id res chain seq x y z
N MET A 1 -9.46 3.33 19.80
CA MET A 1 -9.58 3.32 18.32
C MET A 1 -9.93 4.70 17.78
N LEU A 2 -11.11 5.27 18.06
CA LEU A 2 -11.44 6.63 17.62
C LEU A 2 -10.38 7.66 18.06
N LEU A 3 -9.94 7.57 19.33
CA LEU A 3 -8.84 8.41 19.85
C LEU A 3 -7.55 8.27 19.02
N ALA A 4 -7.23 7.07 18.55
CA ALA A 4 -6.04 6.83 17.73
C ALA A 4 -6.17 7.50 16.36
N VAL A 5 -7.34 7.40 15.73
CA VAL A 5 -7.65 8.10 14.47
C VAL A 5 -7.55 9.62 14.66
N ILE A 6 -8.13 10.17 15.72
CA ILE A 6 -8.07 11.61 16.02
C ILE A 6 -6.62 12.05 16.23
N LEU A 7 -5.86 11.30 17.04
CA LEU A 7 -4.47 11.65 17.35
C LEU A 7 -3.58 11.61 16.09
N VAL A 8 -3.71 10.57 15.26
CA VAL A 8 -2.94 10.45 14.01
C VAL A 8 -3.21 11.63 13.08
N ASN A 9 -4.48 12.03 12.93
CA ASN A 9 -4.82 13.17 12.08
C ASN A 9 -4.35 14.50 12.69
N ALA A 10 -4.47 14.68 14.00
CA ALA A 10 -4.00 15.90 14.67
C ALA A 10 -2.48 16.06 14.55
N VAL A 11 -1.72 14.99 14.82
CA VAL A 11 -0.26 14.98 14.69
C VAL A 11 0.15 15.12 13.22
N GLY A 12 -0.47 14.38 12.31
CA GLY A 12 -0.17 14.45 10.88
C GLY A 12 -0.46 15.81 10.28
N PHE A 13 -1.57 16.44 10.67
CA PHE A 13 -1.88 17.81 10.29
C PHE A 13 -0.85 18.80 10.84
N ALA A 14 -0.47 18.68 12.11
CA ALA A 14 0.55 19.55 12.70
C ALA A 14 1.89 19.42 11.97
N LEU A 15 2.36 18.20 11.70
CA LEU A 15 3.60 17.96 10.95
C LEU A 15 3.55 18.61 9.58
N LYS A 16 2.48 18.38 8.81
CA LYS A 16 2.33 19.01 7.49
C LYS A 16 2.24 20.54 7.58
N TYR A 17 1.57 21.08 8.60
CA TYR A 17 1.43 22.53 8.81
C TYR A 17 2.80 23.20 9.05
N PHE A 18 3.68 22.52 9.78
CA PHE A 18 5.04 22.97 10.04
C PHE A 18 6.07 22.49 8.99
N GLU A 19 5.62 21.90 7.88
CA GLU A 19 6.48 21.35 6.82
C GLU A 19 7.51 20.31 7.32
N LEU A 20 7.11 19.52 8.32
CA LEU A 20 7.90 18.42 8.88
C LEU A 20 7.53 17.08 8.23
N ASP A 21 8.48 16.16 8.20
CA ASP A 21 8.29 14.82 7.65
C ASP A 21 7.23 14.02 8.43
N THR A 22 6.35 13.34 7.69
CA THR A 22 5.33 12.43 8.25
C THR A 22 5.83 11.00 8.42
N PHE A 23 7.12 10.77 8.17
CA PHE A 23 7.79 9.49 8.33
C PHE A 23 9.16 9.64 8.99
N ILE A 24 9.65 8.55 9.58
CA ILE A 24 10.98 8.48 10.18
C ILE A 24 11.67 7.22 9.66
N ILE A 25 12.99 7.30 9.42
CA ILE A 25 13.83 6.14 9.14
C ILE A 25 14.69 5.85 10.36
N LEU A 26 14.57 4.64 10.93
CA LEU A 26 15.34 4.20 12.08
C LEU A 26 15.95 2.83 11.78
N LEU A 27 17.30 2.74 11.84
CA LEU A 27 18.04 1.51 11.55
C LEU A 27 17.67 0.87 10.19
N GLY A 28 17.39 1.71 9.17
CA GLY A 28 16.95 1.28 7.85
C GLY A 28 15.46 0.97 7.72
N PHE A 29 14.72 0.83 8.82
CA PHE A 29 13.28 0.62 8.79
C PHE A 29 12.52 1.94 8.66
N ARG A 30 11.42 1.88 7.91
CA ARG A 30 10.62 3.05 7.55
C ARG A 30 9.31 3.06 8.32
N PHE A 31 9.03 4.19 8.96
CA PHE A 31 7.90 4.36 9.86
C PHE A 31 7.05 5.54 9.42
N HIS A 32 5.99 5.28 8.66
CA HIS A 32 5.00 6.30 8.36
C HIS A 32 4.04 6.50 9.54
N LEU A 33 3.76 7.75 9.91
CA LEU A 33 2.90 8.10 11.04
C LEU A 33 1.55 7.38 10.99
N GLY A 34 0.85 7.48 9.84
CA GLY A 34 -0.45 6.85 9.62
C GLY A 34 -0.44 5.32 9.71
N ALA A 35 0.72 4.67 9.55
CA ALA A 35 0.83 3.21 9.61
C ALA A 35 1.18 2.69 11.01
N VAL A 36 1.98 3.45 11.77
CA VAL A 36 2.59 2.97 13.03
C VAL A 36 1.81 3.46 14.25
N LEU A 37 1.45 4.75 14.27
CA LEU A 37 0.82 5.37 15.44
C LEU A 37 -0.55 4.78 15.81
N PRO A 38 -1.43 4.37 14.87
CA PRO A 38 -2.73 3.80 15.23
C PRO A 38 -2.63 2.59 16.18
N LEU A 39 -1.67 1.70 15.95
CA LEU A 39 -1.46 0.53 16.81
C LEU A 39 -0.86 0.92 18.15
N LEU A 40 0.17 1.78 18.17
CA LEU A 40 0.85 2.20 19.40
C LEU A 40 -0.11 2.80 20.43
N VAL A 41 -1.14 3.51 19.97
CA VAL A 41 -2.16 4.13 20.84
C VAL A 41 -3.15 3.11 21.41
N VAL A 42 -3.33 1.95 20.76
CA VAL A 42 -4.40 0.99 21.08
C VAL A 42 -3.85 -0.33 21.63
N ILE A 43 -2.56 -0.61 21.44
CA ILE A 43 -1.94 -1.84 21.90
C ILE A 43 -1.90 -1.90 23.44
N LYS A 44 -2.25 -3.07 23.96
CA LYS A 44 -2.24 -3.39 25.40
C LYS A 44 -1.54 -4.73 25.59
N ALA A 45 -1.10 -5.03 26.81
CA ALA A 45 -0.43 -6.30 27.13
C ALA A 45 -1.27 -7.53 26.73
N GLU A 46 -2.59 -7.46 26.92
CA GLU A 46 -3.55 -8.51 26.53
C GLU A 46 -3.60 -8.77 25.01
N HIS A 47 -3.16 -7.83 24.17
CA HIS A 47 -3.12 -7.98 22.71
C HIS A 47 -1.83 -8.64 22.20
N LEU A 48 -0.82 -8.85 23.05
CA LEU A 48 0.46 -9.45 22.65
C LEU A 48 0.31 -10.93 22.23
N SER A 49 -0.66 -11.65 22.79
CA SER A 49 -0.97 -13.03 22.37
C SER A 49 -1.44 -13.08 20.92
N LEU A 50 -2.23 -12.11 20.48
CA LEU A 50 -2.70 -11.97 19.10
C LEU A 50 -1.55 -11.78 18.12
N ILE A 51 -0.53 -11.03 18.54
CA ILE A 51 0.69 -10.81 17.75
C ILE A 51 1.42 -12.14 17.55
N LYS A 52 1.62 -12.88 18.65
CA LYS A 52 2.27 -14.19 18.61
C LYS A 52 1.51 -15.18 17.71
N GLU A 53 0.19 -15.26 17.84
CA GLU A 53 -0.65 -16.14 17.01
C GLU A 53 -0.54 -15.80 15.52
N ALA A 54 -0.57 -14.52 15.15
CA ALA A 54 -0.52 -14.10 13.74
C ALA A 54 0.79 -14.52 13.03
N PHE A 55 1.91 -14.54 13.75
CA PHE A 55 3.20 -14.94 13.20
C PHE A 55 3.42 -16.45 13.21
N LEU A 56 3.03 -17.14 14.29
CA LEU A 56 3.27 -18.57 14.49
C LEU A 56 2.25 -19.47 13.79
N HIS A 57 1.00 -19.01 13.71
CA HIS A 57 -0.12 -19.78 13.17
C HIS A 57 -0.93 -18.95 12.16
N PRO A 58 -0.28 -18.43 11.10
CA PRO A 58 -1.01 -17.69 10.07
C PRO A 58 -2.04 -18.60 9.38
N PRO A 59 -3.21 -18.09 8.98
CA PRO A 59 -4.20 -18.88 8.25
C PRO A 59 -3.61 -19.54 7.01
N LEU A 60 -3.92 -20.83 6.81
CA LEU A 60 -3.52 -21.58 5.62
C LEU A 60 -4.23 -21.02 4.39
N ILE A 61 -3.47 -20.35 3.54
CA ILE A 61 -3.94 -19.76 2.28
C ILE A 61 -3.01 -20.27 1.19
N ASN A 62 -3.54 -20.45 -0.02
CA ASN A 62 -2.70 -20.70 -1.18
C ASN A 62 -1.99 -19.41 -1.60
N PHE A 63 -0.95 -19.05 -0.83
CA PHE A 63 -0.15 -17.83 -0.98
C PHE A 63 0.38 -17.70 -2.40
N GLY A 64 0.94 -18.79 -2.94
CA GLY A 64 1.46 -18.85 -4.31
C GLY A 64 0.41 -18.49 -5.35
N LYS A 65 -0.84 -18.96 -5.21
CA LYS A 65 -1.93 -18.61 -6.13
C LYS A 65 -2.27 -17.12 -6.08
N VAL A 66 -2.35 -16.52 -4.89
CA VAL A 66 -2.69 -15.10 -4.74
C VAL A 66 -1.59 -14.23 -5.36
N ILE A 67 -0.34 -14.51 -5.03
CA ILE A 67 0.81 -13.76 -5.55
C ILE A 67 0.96 -13.95 -7.07
N LEU A 68 0.81 -15.17 -7.58
CA LEU A 68 0.84 -15.43 -9.02
C LEU A 68 -0.26 -14.66 -9.76
N THR A 69 -1.47 -14.63 -9.20
CA THR A 69 -2.59 -13.87 -9.79
C THR A 69 -2.28 -12.38 -9.83
N PHE A 70 -1.71 -11.83 -8.75
CA PHE A 70 -1.27 -10.43 -8.71
C PHE A 70 -0.26 -10.12 -9.84
N PHE A 71 0.82 -10.91 -9.95
CA PHE A 71 1.85 -10.66 -10.97
C PHE A 71 1.34 -10.85 -12.40
N LEU A 72 0.47 -11.84 -12.63
CA LEU A 72 -0.14 -12.04 -13.95
C LEU A 72 -1.04 -10.85 -14.34
N THR A 73 -1.84 -10.33 -13.42
CA THR A 73 -2.68 -9.15 -13.67
C THR A 73 -1.83 -7.93 -13.98
N ALA A 74 -0.76 -7.71 -13.21
CA ALA A 74 0.17 -6.60 -13.42
C ALA A 74 0.88 -6.70 -14.79
N LEU A 75 1.39 -7.89 -15.12
CA LEU A 75 2.05 -8.14 -16.40
C LEU A 75 1.09 -7.97 -17.58
N LEU A 76 -0.14 -8.48 -17.46
CA LEU A 76 -1.15 -8.34 -18.52
C LEU A 76 -1.56 -6.88 -18.72
N PHE A 77 -1.70 -6.11 -17.64
CA PHE A 77 -1.98 -4.68 -17.74
C PHE A 77 -0.91 -3.92 -18.51
N LEU A 78 0.37 -4.11 -18.14
CA LEU A 78 1.50 -3.49 -18.85
C LEU A 78 1.57 -3.97 -20.30
N SER A 79 1.39 -5.27 -20.54
CA SER A 79 1.43 -5.85 -21.89
C SER A 79 0.36 -5.24 -22.79
N VAL A 80 -0.87 -5.09 -22.29
CA VAL A 80 -1.96 -4.47 -23.05
C VAL A 80 -1.62 -3.03 -23.38
N LEU A 81 -1.21 -2.23 -22.38
CA LEU A 81 -0.85 -0.82 -22.57
C LEU A 81 0.28 -0.63 -23.58
N PHE A 82 1.28 -1.49 -23.53
CA PHE A 82 2.40 -1.48 -24.46
C PHE A 82 1.95 -1.82 -25.88
N LEU A 83 1.12 -2.86 -26.06
CA LEU A 83 0.61 -3.27 -27.37
C LEU A 83 -0.29 -2.23 -28.04
N ILE A 84 -0.99 -1.40 -27.25
CA ILE A 84 -1.82 -0.31 -27.78
C ILE A 84 -1.07 1.03 -27.87
N ASN A 85 0.27 1.02 -27.73
CA ASN A 85 1.14 2.19 -27.78
C ASN A 85 0.71 3.31 -26.83
N LYS A 86 0.30 2.94 -25.61
CA LYS A 86 -0.10 3.87 -24.55
C LYS A 86 0.98 4.09 -23.51
N ILE A 87 1.96 3.21 -23.48
CA ILE A 87 3.20 3.36 -22.72
C ILE A 87 4.38 2.98 -23.59
N GLU A 88 5.52 3.62 -23.35
CA GLU A 88 6.81 3.32 -23.96
C GLU A 88 7.85 3.10 -22.87
N ILE A 89 8.99 2.48 -23.20
CA ILE A 89 10.08 2.33 -22.24
C ILE A 89 10.68 3.72 -21.97
N GLY A 90 10.83 4.08 -20.70
CA GLY A 90 11.43 5.34 -20.26
C GLY A 90 12.93 5.42 -20.54
N ASP A 91 13.58 6.48 -20.04
CA ASP A 91 15.00 6.76 -20.31
C ASP A 91 15.91 5.58 -19.87
N PRO A 92 16.73 5.03 -20.80
CA PRO A 92 17.58 3.89 -20.52
C PRO A 92 18.61 4.12 -19.40
N GLU A 93 19.15 5.32 -19.20
CA GLU A 93 20.21 5.53 -18.19
C GLU A 93 19.68 5.31 -16.76
N TYR A 94 18.57 5.95 -16.41
CA TYR A 94 17.92 5.77 -15.10
C TYR A 94 17.22 4.42 -14.97
N PHE A 95 16.76 3.84 -16.09
CA PHE A 95 16.17 2.51 -16.14
C PHE A 95 17.13 1.44 -15.62
N TYR A 96 18.40 1.46 -16.07
CA TYR A 96 19.38 0.43 -15.69
C TYR A 96 19.90 0.63 -14.26
N GLU A 97 20.24 1.86 -13.90
CA GLU A 97 20.89 2.12 -12.60
C GLU A 97 19.92 2.01 -11.42
N PHE A 98 18.72 2.56 -11.54
CA PHE A 98 17.76 2.60 -10.43
C PHE A 98 16.61 1.61 -10.61
N GLY A 99 16.12 1.45 -11.84
CA GLY A 99 14.98 0.57 -12.10
C GLY A 99 15.31 -0.90 -11.89
N LEU A 100 16.31 -1.44 -12.61
CA LEU A 100 16.67 -2.87 -12.49
C LEU A 100 17.25 -3.23 -11.11
N SER A 101 18.07 -2.34 -10.54
CA SER A 101 18.57 -2.53 -9.16
C SER A 101 17.41 -2.59 -8.18
N SER A 102 16.38 -1.78 -8.35
CA SER A 102 15.19 -1.82 -7.48
C SER A 102 14.40 -3.13 -7.55
N ILE A 103 14.43 -3.84 -8.68
CA ILE A 103 13.85 -5.20 -8.78
C ILE A 103 14.69 -6.19 -7.97
N VAL A 104 16.01 -6.12 -8.08
CA VAL A 104 16.94 -6.99 -7.33
C VAL A 104 16.82 -6.72 -5.82
N ASP A 105 16.67 -5.46 -5.43
CA ASP A 105 16.58 -5.01 -4.05
C ASP A 105 15.16 -5.14 -3.46
N TYR A 106 14.18 -5.65 -4.22
CA TYR A 106 12.81 -5.88 -3.76
C TYR A 106 12.72 -6.56 -2.38
N PRO A 107 13.47 -7.64 -2.08
CA PRO A 107 13.42 -8.28 -0.76
C PRO A 107 13.89 -7.35 0.36
N ILE A 108 14.90 -6.52 0.10
CA ILE A 108 15.44 -5.56 1.08
C ILE A 108 14.40 -4.49 1.36
N TYR A 109 13.81 -3.91 0.31
CA TYR A 109 12.77 -2.88 0.44
C TYR A 109 11.51 -3.40 1.13
N LEU A 110 11.14 -4.64 0.87
CA LEU A 110 10.05 -5.33 1.57
C LEU A 110 10.36 -5.44 3.06
N ILE A 111 11.58 -5.87 3.44
CA ILE A 111 11.99 -6.00 4.85
C ILE A 111 11.99 -4.63 5.53
N TRP A 112 12.59 -3.61 4.92
CA TRP A 112 12.65 -2.26 5.50
C TRP A 112 11.28 -1.61 5.70
N ASN A 113 10.31 -1.95 4.86
CA ASN A 113 8.92 -1.48 4.99
C ASN A 113 8.02 -2.42 5.81
N SER A 114 8.46 -3.65 6.10
CA SER A 114 7.62 -4.66 6.75
C SER A 114 7.10 -4.21 8.10
N ILE A 115 7.90 -3.49 8.90
CA ILE A 115 7.51 -3.09 10.26
C ILE A 115 6.25 -2.21 10.24
N GLN A 116 6.20 -1.18 9.40
CA GLN A 116 5.00 -0.34 9.34
C GLN A 116 3.76 -1.12 8.87
N PHE A 117 3.91 -2.07 7.95
CA PHE A 117 2.79 -2.92 7.52
C PHE A 117 2.37 -3.94 8.59
N ILE A 118 3.32 -4.43 9.41
CA ILE A 118 3.03 -5.25 10.59
C ILE A 118 2.15 -4.47 11.56
N PHE A 119 2.50 -3.21 11.85
CA PHE A 119 1.73 -2.36 12.76
C PHE A 119 0.32 -2.11 12.22
N LEU A 120 0.23 -1.80 10.93
CA LEU A 120 -1.04 -1.56 10.25
C LEU A 120 -1.92 -2.82 10.24
N PHE A 121 -1.34 -3.99 9.95
CA PHE A 121 -2.03 -5.28 10.00
C PHE A 121 -2.65 -5.51 11.37
N PHE A 122 -1.88 -5.37 12.44
CA PHE A 122 -2.38 -5.60 13.79
C PHE A 122 -3.47 -4.62 14.20
N PHE A 123 -3.33 -3.34 13.86
CA PHE A 123 -4.38 -2.37 14.11
C PHE A 123 -5.70 -2.82 13.48
N PHE A 124 -5.68 -3.23 12.21
CA PHE A 124 -6.88 -3.67 11.51
C PHE A 124 -7.36 -5.07 11.93
N SER A 125 -6.49 -5.98 12.34
CA SER A 125 -6.91 -7.26 12.92
C SER A 125 -7.62 -7.08 14.25
N LEU A 126 -7.19 -6.11 15.08
CA LEU A 126 -7.92 -5.72 16.29
C LEU A 126 -9.31 -5.16 15.94
N VAL A 127 -9.38 -4.22 14.98
CA VAL A 127 -10.66 -3.72 14.46
C VAL A 127 -11.55 -4.87 13.98
N ASN A 128 -10.97 -5.84 13.26
CA ASN A 128 -11.70 -6.96 12.70
C ASN A 128 -12.35 -7.84 13.78
N LYS A 129 -11.66 -8.06 14.90
CA LYS A 129 -12.15 -8.86 16.03
C LYS A 129 -13.16 -8.09 16.89
N SER A 130 -13.03 -6.76 17.01
CA SER A 130 -13.87 -5.96 17.90
C SER A 130 -15.26 -5.62 17.37
N PHE A 131 -15.47 -5.62 16.05
CA PHE A 131 -16.73 -5.13 15.44
C PHE A 131 -17.44 -6.18 14.59
N LYS A 132 -18.77 -6.31 14.75
CA LYS A 132 -19.60 -7.18 13.90
C LYS A 132 -19.58 -6.74 12.42
N ILE A 133 -19.64 -5.43 12.17
CA ILE A 133 -19.61 -4.83 10.82
C ILE A 133 -18.16 -4.47 10.44
N SER A 134 -17.22 -5.37 10.72
CA SER A 134 -15.80 -5.03 10.65
C SER A 134 -15.32 -4.59 9.27
N PHE A 135 -15.94 -5.03 8.17
CA PHE A 135 -15.55 -4.57 6.83
C PHE A 135 -15.68 -3.05 6.68
N ILE A 136 -16.85 -2.49 7.02
CA ILE A 136 -17.10 -1.05 6.92
C ILE A 136 -16.20 -0.30 7.92
N VAL A 137 -16.06 -0.82 9.14
CA VAL A 137 -15.23 -0.17 10.16
C VAL A 137 -13.75 -0.14 9.76
N ILE A 138 -13.22 -1.22 9.18
CA ILE A 138 -11.84 -1.25 8.66
C ILE A 138 -11.69 -0.26 7.50
N LEU A 139 -12.62 -0.25 6.55
CA LEU A 139 -12.57 0.66 5.39
C LEU A 139 -12.61 2.13 5.81
N VAL A 140 -13.53 2.49 6.71
CA VAL A 140 -13.61 3.86 7.22
C VAL A 140 -12.37 4.20 8.03
N SER A 141 -11.88 3.27 8.85
CA SER A 141 -10.65 3.49 9.63
C SER A 141 -9.43 3.68 8.73
N SER A 142 -9.29 2.91 7.64
CA SER A 142 -8.17 3.04 6.70
C SER A 142 -8.22 4.37 5.95
N ILE A 143 -9.40 4.84 5.57
CA ILE A 143 -9.55 6.19 5.00
C ILE A 143 -9.14 7.25 6.03
N LEU A 144 -9.65 7.14 7.26
CA LEU A 144 -9.45 8.18 8.26
C LEU A 144 -8.01 8.26 8.76
N ILE A 145 -7.28 7.15 8.95
CA ILE A 145 -5.89 7.22 9.45
C ILE A 145 -4.92 7.90 8.48
N PHE A 146 -5.26 8.02 7.19
CA PHE A 146 -4.46 8.69 6.17
C PHE A 146 -5.12 9.99 5.64
N ALA A 147 -6.27 10.39 6.18
CA ALA A 147 -7.03 11.53 5.67
C ALA A 147 -6.24 12.85 5.71
N TYR A 148 -5.38 13.04 6.72
CA TYR A 148 -4.54 14.24 6.85
C TYR A 148 -3.58 14.45 5.65
N GLU A 149 -3.22 13.38 4.93
CA GLU A 149 -2.38 13.47 3.73
C GLU A 149 -3.08 14.25 2.60
N PHE A 150 -4.41 14.30 2.61
CA PHE A 150 -5.22 15.00 1.60
C PHE A 150 -5.66 16.41 2.02
N ILE A 151 -5.30 16.86 3.22
CA ILE A 151 -5.59 18.24 3.65
C ILE A 151 -4.66 19.20 2.90
N PRO A 152 -5.19 20.14 2.10
CA PRO A 152 -4.38 21.12 1.38
C PRO A 152 -3.89 22.21 2.34
N ILE A 153 -2.57 22.35 2.47
CA ILE A 153 -1.94 23.40 3.31
C ILE A 153 -1.44 24.58 2.47
N LYS A 154 -1.30 24.39 1.16
CA LYS A 154 -1.07 25.44 0.15
C LYS A 154 -2.12 25.29 -0.96
N LYS A 155 -2.17 26.22 -1.92
CA LYS A 155 -3.01 26.12 -3.15
C LYS A 155 -2.63 24.85 -3.92
N MET A 156 -3.18 23.73 -3.51
CA MET A 156 -2.98 22.43 -4.13
C MET A 156 -4.16 22.18 -5.04
N ILE A 157 -3.88 21.79 -6.28
CA ILE A 157 -4.89 21.33 -7.21
C ILE A 157 -5.37 19.97 -6.69
N PHE A 158 -6.67 19.85 -6.46
CA PHE A 158 -7.28 18.59 -6.03
C PHE A 158 -7.16 17.59 -7.18
N ASN A 159 -6.31 16.56 -7.02
CA ASN A 159 -6.08 15.53 -8.02
C ASN A 159 -7.00 14.33 -7.73
N PHE A 160 -8.07 14.20 -8.52
CA PHE A 160 -9.09 13.17 -8.33
C PHE A 160 -8.54 11.76 -8.52
N GLU A 161 -7.54 11.61 -9.37
CA GLU A 161 -6.90 10.34 -9.69
C GLU A 161 -6.13 9.78 -8.49
N SER A 162 -5.45 10.65 -7.75
CA SER A 162 -4.73 10.31 -6.51
C SER A 162 -5.71 9.85 -5.41
N ILE A 163 -6.87 10.49 -5.33
CA ILE A 163 -7.94 10.10 -4.39
C ILE A 163 -8.53 8.75 -4.79
N ALA A 164 -8.78 8.53 -6.09
CA ALA A 164 -9.27 7.25 -6.58
C ALA A 164 -8.28 6.11 -6.26
N ALA A 165 -6.98 6.33 -6.51
CA ALA A 165 -5.95 5.36 -6.16
C ALA A 165 -5.92 5.06 -4.66
N PHE A 166 -6.01 6.09 -3.82
CA PHE A 166 -6.07 5.93 -2.36
C PHE A 166 -7.29 5.13 -1.88
N LEU A 167 -8.48 5.44 -2.39
CA LEU A 167 -9.70 4.73 -2.05
C LEU A 167 -9.64 3.26 -2.49
N LEU A 168 -9.13 2.99 -3.69
CA LEU A 168 -8.93 1.62 -4.19
C LEU A 168 -7.95 0.85 -3.32
N LEU A 169 -6.83 1.47 -2.90
CA LEU A 169 -5.88 0.85 -1.98
C LEU A 169 -6.53 0.54 -0.63
N CYS A 170 -7.36 1.45 -0.08
CA CYS A 170 -8.10 1.21 1.16
C CYS A 170 -9.05 0.02 1.04
N ILE A 171 -9.69 -0.16 -0.13
CA ILE A 171 -10.55 -1.33 -0.41
C ILE A 171 -9.71 -2.62 -0.48
N ILE A 172 -8.60 -2.61 -1.21
CA ILE A 172 -7.67 -3.76 -1.32
C ILE A 172 -7.17 -4.18 0.06
N LEU A 173 -6.77 -3.21 0.88
CA LEU A 173 -6.35 -3.41 2.26
C LEU A 173 -7.46 -4.06 3.09
N THR A 174 -8.66 -3.50 3.03
CA THR A 174 -9.82 -4.00 3.77
C THR A 174 -10.17 -5.43 3.38
N LEU A 175 -10.16 -5.76 2.08
CA LEU A 175 -10.38 -7.11 1.58
C LEU A 175 -9.31 -8.08 2.11
N THR A 176 -8.05 -7.67 2.07
CA THR A 176 -6.92 -8.48 2.53
C THR A 176 -7.05 -8.82 4.02
N ILE A 177 -7.36 -7.84 4.87
CA ILE A 177 -7.60 -8.08 6.30
C ILE A 177 -8.84 -8.94 6.53
N LYS A 178 -9.96 -8.62 5.87
CA LYS A 178 -11.24 -9.24 6.19
C LYS A 178 -11.31 -10.71 5.76
N PHE A 179 -10.78 -11.03 4.58
CA PHE A 179 -10.99 -12.34 3.96
C PHE A 179 -9.78 -13.26 4.04
N PHE A 180 -8.57 -12.72 4.17
CA PHE A 180 -7.36 -13.53 4.30
C PHE A 180 -6.80 -13.49 5.72
N ASN A 181 -6.75 -12.30 6.35
CA ASN A 181 -6.24 -12.09 7.71
C ASN A 181 -4.89 -12.79 7.98
N ASN A 182 -4.00 -12.78 6.99
CA ASN A 182 -2.68 -13.38 7.04
C ASN A 182 -1.62 -12.29 6.91
N ILE A 183 -0.75 -12.19 7.91
CA ILE A 183 0.22 -11.11 8.04
C ILE A 183 1.22 -11.07 6.88
N TYR A 184 1.75 -12.22 6.46
CA TYR A 184 2.72 -12.31 5.38
C TYR A 184 2.09 -11.92 4.04
N LEU A 185 0.89 -12.43 3.77
CA LEU A 185 0.16 -12.07 2.55
C LEU A 185 -0.20 -10.58 2.55
N PHE A 186 -0.61 -10.03 3.69
CA PHE A 186 -0.90 -8.61 3.81
C PHE A 186 0.31 -7.74 3.50
N ILE A 187 1.46 -8.03 4.13
CA ILE A 187 2.69 -7.27 3.93
C ILE A 187 3.12 -7.33 2.47
N VAL A 188 3.22 -8.54 1.90
CA VAL A 188 3.66 -8.72 0.51
C VAL A 188 2.68 -8.05 -0.44
N LEU A 189 1.39 -8.27 -0.30
CA LEU A 189 0.41 -7.74 -1.25
C LEU A 189 0.36 -6.21 -1.22
N ILE A 190 0.27 -5.59 -0.04
CA ILE A 190 0.21 -4.13 0.07
C ILE A 190 1.52 -3.49 -0.38
N PHE A 191 2.66 -4.05 0.02
CA PHE A 191 3.96 -3.56 -0.45
C PHE A 191 4.09 -3.70 -1.97
N SER A 192 3.83 -4.89 -2.54
CA SER A 192 3.94 -5.12 -3.98
C SER A 192 3.01 -4.21 -4.77
N THR A 193 1.78 -3.98 -4.30
CA THR A 193 0.84 -3.05 -4.95
C THR A 193 1.42 -1.65 -5.04
N LEU A 194 1.91 -1.10 -3.93
CA LEU A 194 2.51 0.24 -3.89
C LEU A 194 3.82 0.32 -4.68
N TRP A 195 4.73 -0.61 -4.40
CA TRP A 195 6.06 -0.67 -5.01
C TRP A 195 5.99 -0.84 -6.53
N PHE A 196 5.14 -1.74 -7.03
CA PHE A 196 5.03 -1.99 -8.47
C PHE A 196 4.50 -0.76 -9.21
N SER A 197 3.45 -0.11 -8.70
CA SER A 197 2.88 1.07 -9.36
C SER A 197 3.86 2.25 -9.35
N LEU A 198 4.60 2.45 -8.26
CA LEU A 198 5.66 3.45 -8.20
C LEU A 198 6.81 3.11 -9.15
N LEU A 199 7.23 1.84 -9.20
CA LEU A 199 8.34 1.41 -10.04
C LEU A 199 7.98 1.54 -11.53
N ALA A 200 6.77 1.14 -11.91
CA ALA A 200 6.31 1.18 -13.29
C ALA A 200 6.07 2.60 -13.80
N PHE A 201 5.44 3.46 -12.99
CA PHE A 201 4.89 4.75 -13.47
C PHE A 201 5.49 5.98 -12.80
N GLY A 202 6.43 5.80 -11.87
CA GLY A 202 7.13 6.92 -11.25
C GLY A 202 6.34 7.64 -10.16
N THR A 203 7.01 8.62 -9.55
CA THR A 203 6.43 9.61 -8.65
C THR A 203 7.37 10.80 -8.52
N SER A 204 6.80 12.01 -8.46
CA SER A 204 7.52 13.24 -8.11
C SER A 204 7.63 13.46 -6.59
N SER A 205 7.08 12.56 -5.77
CA SER A 205 7.15 12.65 -4.32
C SER A 205 8.41 12.00 -3.79
N SER A 206 9.39 12.83 -3.41
CA SER A 206 10.63 12.38 -2.74
C SER A 206 10.34 11.51 -1.51
N VAL A 207 9.27 11.81 -0.77
CA VAL A 207 8.81 11.01 0.38
C VAL A 207 8.46 9.59 -0.05
N LEU A 208 7.69 9.42 -1.13
CA LEU A 208 7.31 8.09 -1.63
C LEU A 208 8.54 7.35 -2.19
N VAL A 209 9.42 8.03 -2.91
CA VAL A 209 10.66 7.41 -3.40
C VAL A 209 11.53 6.91 -2.24
N ASN A 210 11.72 7.75 -1.22
CA ASN A 210 12.52 7.43 -0.05
C ASN A 210 11.92 6.29 0.80
N LEU A 211 10.59 6.20 0.84
CA LEU A 211 9.85 5.13 1.51
C LEU A 211 9.90 3.80 0.74
N PHE A 212 9.87 3.79 -0.59
CA PHE A 212 9.74 2.52 -1.33
C PHE A 212 11.02 2.00 -1.96
N PHE A 213 12.00 2.88 -2.23
CA PHE A 213 13.24 2.51 -2.92
C PHE A 213 14.46 2.87 -2.07
N ALA A 214 14.96 4.10 -2.15
CA ALA A 214 16.19 4.52 -1.48
C ALA A 214 16.15 6.00 -1.11
N ALA A 215 16.77 6.35 0.01
CA ALA A 215 16.67 7.68 0.65
C ALA A 215 17.33 8.85 -0.10
N ARG A 216 17.93 8.62 -1.28
CA ARG A 216 18.76 9.61 -1.97
C ARG A 216 18.09 10.22 -3.20
N TYR A 217 16.95 9.70 -3.63
CA TYR A 217 16.29 10.12 -4.86
C TYR A 217 15.15 11.09 -4.55
N THR A 218 15.12 12.21 -5.27
CA THR A 218 14.09 13.23 -5.11
C THR A 218 12.83 12.94 -5.92
N GLU A 219 12.99 12.19 -7.02
CA GLU A 219 11.91 11.77 -7.90
C GLU A 219 12.30 10.47 -8.60
N TRP A 220 11.30 9.83 -9.20
CA TRP A 220 11.47 8.64 -10.04
C TRP A 220 10.51 8.75 -11.22
N GLU A 221 11.01 8.63 -12.44
CA GLU A 221 10.20 8.80 -13.65
C GLU A 221 9.37 7.56 -14.01
N GLY A 222 9.74 6.39 -13.46
CA GLY A 222 9.11 5.12 -13.82
C GLY A 222 9.86 4.36 -14.90
N PHE A 223 9.60 3.06 -14.98
CA PHE A 223 10.06 2.26 -16.12
C PHE A 223 9.37 2.63 -17.43
N PHE A 224 8.14 3.13 -17.34
CA PHE A 224 7.30 3.38 -18.49
C PHE A 224 6.92 4.85 -18.57
N ALA A 225 7.25 5.48 -19.70
CA ALA A 225 6.72 6.79 -20.07
C ALA A 225 5.30 6.60 -20.62
N ALA A 226 4.35 7.35 -20.06
CA ALA A 226 2.93 7.23 -20.41
C ALA A 226 2.47 8.37 -21.32
N ASP A 227 1.53 8.09 -22.22
CA ASP A 227 0.77 9.12 -22.93
C ASP A 227 0.11 10.06 -21.91
N ILE A 228 0.29 11.38 -22.10
CA ILE A 228 -0.16 12.42 -21.18
C ILE A 228 -1.65 12.30 -20.84
N ASN A 229 -2.45 11.83 -21.82
CA ASN A 229 -3.91 11.70 -21.68
C ASN A 229 -4.35 10.60 -20.71
N ILE A 230 -3.47 9.65 -20.40
CA ILE A 230 -3.79 8.52 -19.53
C ILE A 230 -2.90 8.43 -18.28
N SER A 231 -1.80 9.18 -18.26
CA SER A 231 -0.77 9.15 -17.20
C SER A 231 -1.36 9.16 -15.78
N GLY A 232 -2.30 10.08 -15.50
CA GLY A 232 -2.99 10.17 -14.21
C GLY A 232 -3.82 8.93 -13.84
N PHE A 233 -4.31 8.17 -14.82
CA PHE A 233 -5.20 7.04 -14.60
C PHE A 233 -4.48 5.69 -14.44
N LEU A 234 -3.18 5.62 -14.72
CA LEU A 234 -2.44 4.35 -14.72
C LEU A 234 -2.39 3.66 -13.35
N ILE A 235 -2.06 4.42 -12.30
CA ILE A 235 -2.03 3.91 -10.93
C ILE A 235 -3.43 3.44 -10.48
N PRO A 236 -4.50 4.27 -10.52
CA PRO A 236 -5.82 3.82 -10.12
C PRO A 236 -6.34 2.66 -10.97
N ALA A 237 -6.07 2.63 -12.29
CA ALA A 237 -6.42 1.49 -13.15
C ALA A 237 -5.71 0.20 -12.72
N SER A 238 -4.41 0.27 -12.39
CA SER A 238 -3.65 -0.89 -11.90
C SER A 238 -4.24 -1.45 -10.60
N TYR A 239 -4.60 -0.57 -9.65
CA TYR A 239 -5.23 -0.98 -8.39
C TYR A 239 -6.63 -1.56 -8.60
N PHE A 240 -7.40 -0.98 -9.53
CA PHE A 240 -8.71 -1.51 -9.87
C PHE A 240 -8.63 -2.93 -10.45
N LEU A 241 -7.65 -3.21 -11.32
CA LEU A 241 -7.44 -4.56 -11.86
C LEU A 241 -6.99 -5.56 -10.78
N ILE A 242 -6.10 -5.14 -9.87
CA ILE A 242 -5.70 -5.95 -8.71
C ILE A 242 -6.92 -6.27 -7.84
N LEU A 243 -7.77 -5.28 -7.58
CA LEU A 243 -9.02 -5.43 -6.84
C LEU A 243 -9.94 -6.46 -7.50
N LEU A 244 -10.19 -6.37 -8.80
CA LEU A 244 -11.00 -7.34 -9.54
C LEU A 244 -10.41 -8.76 -9.44
N SER A 245 -9.10 -8.89 -9.53
CA SER A 245 -8.40 -10.17 -9.43
C SER A 245 -8.57 -10.81 -8.06
N LEU A 246 -8.47 -10.01 -6.99
CA LEU A 246 -8.73 -10.46 -5.63
C LEU A 246 -10.18 -10.91 -5.42
N LEU A 247 -11.14 -10.14 -5.94
CA LEU A 247 -12.56 -10.50 -5.89
C LEU A 247 -12.83 -11.80 -6.64
N ALA A 248 -12.23 -12.01 -7.81
CA ALA A 248 -12.36 -13.25 -8.58
C ALA A 248 -11.81 -14.45 -7.79
N LEU A 249 -10.66 -14.31 -7.13
CA LEU A 249 -10.09 -15.35 -6.28
C LEU A 249 -11.02 -15.73 -5.12
N LEU A 250 -11.63 -14.74 -4.47
CA LEU A 250 -12.58 -14.95 -3.38
C LEU A 250 -13.84 -15.69 -3.85
N LEU A 251 -14.37 -15.33 -5.03
CA LEU A 251 -15.54 -15.99 -5.62
C LEU A 251 -15.26 -17.45 -5.99
N ILE A 252 -14.09 -17.73 -6.57
CA ILE A 252 -13.67 -19.10 -6.91
C ILE A 252 -13.44 -19.94 -5.64
N GLY A 253 -12.85 -19.34 -4.60
CA GLY A 253 -12.61 -20.01 -3.32
C GLY A 253 -13.90 -20.47 -2.65
N LYS A 254 -14.93 -19.63 -2.61
CA LYS A 254 -16.24 -19.96 -2.02
C LYS A 254 -16.96 -21.11 -2.71
N ARG A 255 -16.80 -21.26 -4.03
CA ARG A 255 -17.43 -22.37 -4.80
C ARG A 255 -16.84 -23.75 -4.50
N LYS A 256 -15.64 -23.83 -3.91
CA LYS A 256 -15.02 -25.11 -3.54
C LYS A 256 -15.39 -25.59 -2.13
N SER A 257 -16.00 -24.73 -1.32
CA SER A 257 -16.37 -24.99 0.07
C SER A 257 -17.89 -25.16 0.30
N ALA A 258 -18.68 -25.09 -0.77
CA ALA A 258 -20.13 -25.34 -0.78
C ALA A 258 -20.39 -26.63 -1.58
#